data_AF-A0A7I8EDH3-F1
#
_entry.id   AF-A0A7I8EDH3-F1
#
_cell.length_a   1.000
_cell.length_b   1.000
_cell.length_c   1.000
_cell.angle_alpha   90.00
_cell.angle_beta   90.00
_cell.angle_gamma   90.00
#
_symmetry.space_group_name_H-M   'P 1'
#
loop_
_entity.id
_entity.type
_entity.pdbx_description
1 polymer ?
#
loop_
_entity_poly.entity_id
_entity_poly.type
_entity_poly.pdbx_seq_one_letter_code
_entity_poly.pdbx_strand_id
1 'polypeptide(L)'
;MIKQFVLDYLLPTLVSTGLGGFLLFTLLARLVYDHLETHYHDMLSPKATHGFLETESIGGYMADVWRVARNGEWRRIQSSSWRLFFWLTITTGGVMLLSLSGLFTIFMFPRWWR
;
A
#
# COMPACT_ATOMS: atom_id res chain seq x y z
N MET A 1 2.93 -20.29 -26.28
CA MET A 1 3.73 -20.16 -25.04
C MET A 1 3.45 -18.87 -24.28
N ILE A 2 3.70 -17.68 -24.85
CA ILE A 2 3.51 -16.39 -24.11
C ILE A 2 2.09 -16.22 -23.57
N LYS A 3 1.06 -16.50 -24.38
CA LYS A 3 -0.35 -16.42 -23.98
C LYS A 3 -0.69 -17.33 -22.79
N GLN A 4 -0.25 -18.59 -22.82
CA GLN A 4 -0.46 -19.55 -21.72
C GLN A 4 0.26 -19.09 -20.44
N PHE A 5 1.51 -18.64 -20.56
CA PHE A 5 2.24 -18.08 -19.41
C PHE A 5 1.51 -16.89 -18.76
N VAL A 6 0.99 -15.97 -19.59
CA VAL A 6 0.25 -14.80 -19.12
C VAL A 6 -1.03 -15.21 -18.40
N LEU A 7 -1.82 -16.13 -18.97
CA LEU A 7 -3.13 -16.51 -18.43
C LEU A 7 -3.02 -17.46 -17.24
N ASP A 8 -2.09 -18.43 -17.27
CA ASP A 8 -2.02 -19.51 -16.29
C ASP A 8 -1.17 -19.15 -15.06
N TYR A 9 -0.21 -18.22 -15.20
CA TYR A 9 0.71 -17.86 -14.11
C TYR A 9 0.68 -16.37 -13.79
N LEU A 10 0.92 -15.50 -14.77
CA LEU A 10 1.09 -14.07 -14.50
C LEU A 10 -0.19 -13.42 -13.99
N LEU A 11 -1.31 -13.65 -14.68
CA LEU A 11 -2.60 -13.07 -14.33
C LEU A 11 -3.11 -13.52 -12.96
N PRO A 12 -3.17 -14.83 -12.62
CA PRO A 12 -3.56 -15.25 -11.28
C PRO A 12 -2.59 -14.72 -10.21
N THR A 13 -1.28 -14.70 -10.47
CA THR A 13 -0.31 -14.13 -9.53
C THR A 13 -0.63 -12.66 -9.26
N LEU A 14 -0.79 -11.83 -10.30
CA LEU A 14 -1.09 -10.40 -10.17
C LEU A 14 -2.43 -10.13 -9.47
N VAL A 15 -3.45 -10.96 -9.72
CA VAL A 15 -4.74 -10.87 -9.02
C VAL A 15 -4.58 -11.22 -7.54
N SER A 16 -3.93 -12.35 -7.24
CA SER A 16 -3.70 -12.80 -5.86
C SER A 16 -2.82 -11.84 -5.06
N THR A 17 -1.73 -11.32 -5.64
CA THR A 17 -0.89 -10.30 -4.98
C THR A 17 -1.56 -8.94 -4.92
N GLY A 18 -2.40 -8.58 -5.90
CA GLY A 18 -3.17 -7.34 -5.86
C GLY A 18 -4.18 -7.34 -4.71
N LEU A 19 -5.03 -8.37 -4.63
CA LEU A 19 -6.04 -8.50 -3.58
C LEU A 19 -5.42 -8.79 -2.20
N GLY A 20 -4.51 -9.76 -2.13
CA GLY A 20 -3.82 -10.11 -0.90
C GLY A 20 -2.96 -8.96 -0.38
N GLY A 21 -2.26 -8.26 -1.29
CA GLY A 21 -1.49 -7.07 -0.98
C GLY A 21 -2.37 -5.93 -0.48
N PHE A 22 -3.56 -5.72 -1.06
CA PHE A 22 -4.51 -4.72 -0.58
C PHE A 22 -4.97 -4.98 0.85
N LEU A 23 -5.41 -6.21 1.15
CA LEU A 23 -5.85 -6.55 2.51
C LEU A 23 -4.71 -6.45 3.53
N LEU A 24 -3.53 -6.98 3.18
CA LEU A 24 -2.38 -6.94 4.07
C LEU A 24 -1.89 -5.50 4.29
N PHE A 25 -1.81 -4.70 3.23
CA PHE A 25 -1.45 -3.29 3.33
C PHE A 25 -2.46 -2.52 4.17
N THR A 26 -3.76 -2.78 4.03
CA THR A 26 -4.81 -2.14 4.83
C THR A 26 -4.64 -2.41 6.31
N LEU A 27 -4.44 -3.68 6.69
CA LEU A 27 -4.24 -4.08 8.08
C LEU A 27 -2.94 -3.50 8.67
N LEU A 28 -1.84 -3.58 7.93
CA LEU A 28 -0.56 -3.04 8.36
C LEU A 28 -0.56 -1.52 8.45
N ALA A 29 -1.18 -0.84 7.48
CA ALA A 29 -1.33 0.60 7.49
C ALA A 29 -2.16 1.06 8.69
N ARG A 30 -3.23 0.35 9.04
CA ARG A 30 -4.01 0.64 10.24
C ARG A 30 -3.16 0.50 11.51
N LEU A 31 -2.43 -0.61 11.65
CA LEU A 31 -1.60 -0.88 12.81
C LEU A 31 -0.46 0.13 12.98
N VAL A 32 0.19 0.51 11.86
CA VAL A 32 1.22 1.55 11.84
C VAL A 32 0.63 2.93 12.15
N TYR A 33 -0.53 3.25 11.59
CA TYR A 33 -1.22 4.51 11.85
C TYR A 33 -1.57 4.64 13.33
N ASP A 34 -2.16 3.62 13.95
CA ASP A 34 -2.52 3.63 15.37
C ASP A 34 -1.27 3.82 16.26
N HIS A 35 -0.13 3.23 15.89
CA HIS A 35 1.13 3.44 16.59
C HIS A 35 1.68 4.86 16.45
N LEU A 36 1.64 5.41 15.23
CA LEU A 36 2.03 6.80 14.96
C LEU A 36 1.11 7.78 15.69
N GLU A 37 -0.19 7.53 15.73
CA GLU A 37 -1.15 8.38 16.43
C GLU A 37 -0.87 8.43 17.93
N THR A 38 -0.47 7.30 18.52
CA THR A 38 -0.21 7.17 19.96
C THR A 38 1.13 7.78 20.37
N HIS A 39 2.20 7.60 19.57
CA HIS A 39 3.58 7.93 19.98
C HIS A 39 4.21 9.09 19.20
N TYR A 40 3.68 9.41 18.02
CA TYR A 40 4.27 10.31 17.03
C TYR A 40 3.19 11.16 16.35
N HIS A 41 2.27 11.71 17.17
CA HIS A 41 1.10 12.45 16.71
C HIS A 41 1.48 13.65 15.81
N ASP A 42 2.67 14.21 16.02
CA ASP A 42 3.24 15.31 15.25
C ASP A 42 3.56 14.94 13.79
N MET A 43 3.74 13.65 13.49
CA MET A 43 4.01 13.14 12.13
C MET A 43 2.74 12.93 11.31
N LEU A 44 1.58 12.85 11.97
CA LEU A 44 0.30 12.71 11.29
C LEU A 44 -0.19 14.06 10.80
N SER A 45 -1.03 14.07 9.77
CA SER A 45 -1.58 15.34 9.29
C SER A 45 -2.45 15.92 10.41
N PRO A 46 -2.30 17.20 10.80
CA PRO A 46 -3.23 17.81 11.75
C PRO A 46 -4.62 17.54 11.20
N LYS A 47 -5.42 16.79 11.98
CA LYS A 47 -6.68 16.14 11.57
C LYS A 47 -7.35 17.02 10.53
N ALA A 48 -7.28 16.62 9.26
CA ALA A 48 -7.83 17.41 8.19
C ALA A 48 -9.35 17.45 8.43
N THR A 49 -9.81 18.50 9.10
CA THR A 49 -11.24 18.80 9.33
C THR A 49 -11.96 19.05 8.00
N HIS A 50 -11.28 18.98 6.85
CA HIS A 50 -11.83 19.33 5.55
C HIS A 50 -11.52 18.27 4.48
N GLY A 51 -12.52 17.45 4.15
CA GLY A 51 -13.20 17.67 2.88
C GLY A 51 -13.39 16.50 1.91
N PHE A 52 -12.65 15.39 1.99
CA PHE A 52 -12.82 14.33 0.96
C PHE A 52 -12.51 12.89 1.38
N LEU A 53 -11.71 12.67 2.41
CA LEU A 53 -11.46 11.37 3.01
C LEU A 53 -11.50 11.60 4.52
N GLU A 54 -12.57 11.19 5.18
CA GLU A 54 -12.59 11.14 6.64
C GLU A 54 -11.35 10.37 7.08
N THR A 55 -10.58 10.90 8.04
CA THR A 55 -9.34 10.26 8.52
C THR A 55 -9.61 8.87 9.11
N GLU A 56 -10.88 8.59 9.45
CA GLU A 56 -11.40 7.29 9.87
C GLU A 56 -11.68 6.33 8.70
N SER A 57 -11.71 6.82 7.47
CA SER A 57 -11.86 5.99 6.26
C SER A 57 -10.58 5.21 5.95
N ILE A 58 -10.75 4.06 5.31
CA ILE A 58 -9.64 3.19 4.87
C ILE A 58 -8.58 3.97 4.08
N GLY A 59 -9.03 4.89 3.22
CA GLY A 59 -8.13 5.72 2.43
C GLY A 59 -7.36 6.77 3.23
N GLY A 60 -7.91 7.27 4.34
CA GLY A 60 -7.31 8.31 5.17
C GLY A 60 -5.99 7.87 5.80
N TYR A 61 -6.01 6.78 6.57
CA TYR A 61 -4.80 6.27 7.21
C TYR A 61 -3.77 5.74 6.20
N MET A 62 -4.21 5.14 5.09
CA MET A 62 -3.31 4.69 4.02
C MET A 62 -2.57 5.88 3.40
N ALA A 63 -3.26 7.00 3.17
CA ALA A 63 -2.67 8.20 2.62
C ALA A 63 -1.66 8.84 3.59
N ASP A 64 -1.98 8.88 4.88
CA ASP A 64 -1.07 9.41 5.90
C ASP A 64 0.19 8.55 6.04
N VAL A 65 0.07 7.22 6.09
CA VAL A 65 1.23 6.32 6.12
C VAL A 65 2.12 6.52 4.87
N TRP A 66 1.51 6.65 3.69
CA TRP A 66 2.26 6.96 2.46
C TRP A 66 2.92 8.33 2.49
N ARG A 67 2.27 9.34 3.08
CA ARG A 67 2.83 10.68 3.25
C ARG A 67 4.04 10.65 4.17
N VAL A 68 3.94 9.99 5.32
CA VAL A 68 5.05 9.79 6.27
C VAL A 68 6.22 9.07 5.60
N ALA A 69 5.94 8.09 4.73
CA ALA A 69 6.95 7.39 3.96
C ALA A 69 7.69 8.32 2.98
N ARG A 70 6.94 9.13 2.22
CA ARG A 70 7.50 10.09 1.25
C ARG A 70 8.31 11.20 1.92
N ASN A 71 7.86 11.69 3.08
CA ASN A 71 8.55 12.74 3.82
C ASN A 71 9.79 12.24 4.58
N GLY A 72 9.99 10.91 4.66
CA GLY A 72 11.12 10.32 5.38
C GLY A 72 11.02 10.39 6.91
N GLU A 73 9.87 10.81 7.44
CA GLU A 73 9.63 10.98 8.88
C GLU A 73 9.64 9.65 9.64
N TRP A 74 9.39 8.53 8.95
CA TRP A 74 9.52 7.18 9.50
C TRP A 74 10.90 6.88 10.13
N ARG A 75 11.94 7.62 9.73
CA ARG A 75 13.28 7.52 10.33
C ARG A 75 13.32 8.00 11.78
N ARG A 76 12.36 8.82 12.22
CA ARG A 76 12.25 9.31 13.60
C ARG A 76 11.73 8.24 14.57
N ILE A 77 11.07 7.19 14.07
CA ILE A 77 10.63 6.05 14.87
C ILE A 77 11.86 5.44 15.54
N GLN A 78 11.90 5.36 16.87
CA GLN A 78 13.09 4.87 17.58
C GLN A 78 13.18 3.34 17.57
N SER A 79 12.04 2.66 17.64
CA SER A 79 12.00 1.19 17.69
C SER A 79 12.31 0.57 16.33
N SER A 80 13.36 -0.27 16.29
CA SER A 80 13.76 -1.01 15.09
C SER A 80 12.66 -1.95 14.60
N SER A 81 11.88 -2.55 15.51
CA SER A 81 10.75 -3.41 15.15
C SER A 81 9.65 -2.61 14.43
N TRP A 82 9.32 -1.42 14.92
CA TRP A 82 8.32 -0.56 14.28
C TRP A 82 8.80 0.02 12.96
N ARG A 83 10.10 0.30 12.80
CA ARG A 83 10.69 0.61 11.50
C ARG A 83 10.53 -0.54 10.52
N LEU A 84 10.72 -1.78 10.96
CA LEU A 84 10.51 -2.96 10.11
C LEU A 84 9.02 -3.07 9.69
N PHE A 85 8.08 -2.92 10.63
CA PHE A 85 6.65 -2.90 10.31
C PHE A 85 6.28 -1.79 9.32
N PHE A 86 6.84 -0.59 9.51
CA PHE A 86 6.65 0.50 8.56
C PHE A 86 7.16 0.15 7.18
N TRP A 87 8.38 -0.41 7.08
CA TRP A 87 8.95 -0.87 5.81
C TRP A 87 8.09 -1.95 5.15
N LEU A 88 7.67 -2.97 5.91
CA LEU A 88 6.79 -4.02 5.42
C LEU A 88 5.47 -3.46 4.88
N THR A 89 4.92 -2.45 5.55
CA THR A 89 3.70 -1.76 5.12
C THR A 89 3.91 -1.10 3.76
N ILE A 90 4.98 -0.31 3.61
CA ILE A 90 5.29 0.40 2.38
C ILE A 90 5.66 -0.55 1.23
N THR A 91 6.42 -1.60 1.50
CA THR A 91 6.74 -2.61 0.48
C THR A 91 5.50 -3.36 0.02
N THR A 92 4.60 -3.69 0.95
CA THR A 92 3.33 -4.36 0.60
C THR A 92 2.46 -3.46 -0.26
N GLY A 93 2.32 -2.18 0.13
CA GLY A 93 1.62 -1.18 -0.69
C GLY A 93 2.25 -1.00 -2.07
N GLY A 94 3.59 -1.01 -2.17
CA GLY A 94 4.31 -0.94 -3.44
C GLY A 94 4.07 -2.17 -4.33
N VAL A 95 4.16 -3.37 -3.78
CA VAL A 95 3.89 -4.63 -4.51
C VAL A 95 2.44 -4.68 -5.00
N MET A 96 1.49 -4.22 -4.18
CA MET A 96 0.09 -4.09 -4.58
C MET A 96 -0.06 -3.14 -5.77
N LEU A 97 0.52 -1.92 -5.70
CA LEU A 97 0.45 -0.95 -6.80
C LEU A 97 1.11 -1.47 -8.08
N LEU A 98 2.24 -2.17 -7.98
CA LEU A 98 2.88 -2.83 -9.11
C LEU A 98 1.99 -3.93 -9.70
N SER A 99 1.33 -4.72 -8.86
CA SER A 99 0.42 -5.78 -9.31
C SER A 99 -0.79 -5.21 -10.06
N LEU A 100 -1.40 -4.16 -9.52
CA LEU A 100 -2.52 -3.45 -10.16
C LEU A 100 -2.10 -2.78 -11.47
N SER A 101 -0.93 -2.14 -11.48
CA SER A 101 -0.35 -1.54 -12.70
C SER A 101 -0.04 -2.60 -13.75
N GLY A 102 0.43 -3.77 -13.31
CA GLY A 102 0.62 -4.95 -14.15
C GLY A 102 -0.70 -5.38 -14.78
N LEU A 103 -1.75 -5.61 -13.99
CA LEU A 103 -3.08 -5.95 -14.51
C LEU A 103 -3.54 -4.93 -15.54
N PHE A 104 -3.49 -3.64 -15.22
CA PHE A 104 -3.87 -2.58 -16.14
C PHE A 104 -3.10 -2.65 -17.45
N THR A 105 -1.79 -2.87 -17.39
CA THR A 105 -0.93 -3.00 -18.57
C THR A 105 -1.34 -4.18 -19.44
N ILE A 106 -1.62 -5.34 -18.86
CA ILE A 106 -2.02 -6.51 -19.66
C ILE A 106 -3.39 -6.23 -20.34
N PHE A 107 -4.32 -5.58 -19.65
CA PHE A 107 -5.62 -5.17 -20.23
C PHE A 107 -5.52 -4.10 -21.32
N MET A 108 -4.61 -3.14 -21.18
CA MET A 108 -4.36 -2.11 -22.18
C MET A 108 -3.69 -2.66 -23.45
N PHE A 109 -2.89 -3.71 -23.32
CA PHE A 109 -2.16 -4.31 -24.44
C PHE A 109 -2.67 -5.72 -24.73
N PRO A 110 -3.79 -5.87 -25.46
CA PRO A 110 -4.38 -7.19 -25.75
C PRO A 110 -3.51 -8.08 -26.64
N ARG A 111 -2.44 -7.56 -27.25
CA ARG A 111 -1.45 -8.33 -28.02
C ARG A 111 -0.76 -9.44 -27.21
N TRP A 112 -0.85 -9.40 -25.88
CA TRP A 112 -0.22 -10.37 -24.98
C TRP A 112 -1.12 -11.61 -24.75
N TRP A 113 -2.40 -11.55 -25.12
CA TRP A 113 -3.35 -12.66 -24.92
C TRP A 113 -4.37 -12.89 -26.05
N ARG A 114 -4.47 -12.03 -27.07
CA ARG A 114 -5.20 -12.35 -28.31
C ARG A 114 -4.39 -13.38 -29.06
#